data_AF-A0A7C7QPC8-F1
#
_entry.id   AF-A0A7C7QPC8-F1
#
_cell.length_a   1.000
_cell.length_b   1.000
_cell.length_c   1.000
_cell.angle_alpha   90.00
_cell.angle_beta   90.00
_cell.angle_gamma   90.00
#
_symmetry.space_group_name_H-M   'P 1'
#
loop_
_entity.id
_entity.type
_entity.pdbx_description
1 polymer ?
#
loop_
_entity_poly.entity_id
_entity_poly.type
_entity_poly.pdbx_seq_one_letter_code
_entity_poly.pdbx_strand_id
1 'polypeptide(L)' 'MATTRSALKRIRSSEKKRQRNRIFRSAARTYVKKARQLITEQGRTAEAEAAVRRAISALDKAAEKGVIHKNNAAR' A
#
# COMPACT_ATOMS: atom_id res chain seq x y z
N MET A 1 2.38 3.74 -30.04
CA MET A 1 3.85 3.71 -29.81
C MET A 1 4.31 5.09 -29.39
N ALA A 2 5.35 5.22 -28.56
CA ALA A 2 5.94 6.52 -28.24
C ALA A 2 6.84 6.96 -29.40
N THR A 3 6.51 8.08 -30.03
CA THR A 3 7.21 8.60 -31.21
C THR A 3 8.42 9.48 -30.85
N THR A 4 8.46 10.03 -29.64
CA THR A 4 9.54 10.91 -29.17
C THR A 4 10.46 10.22 -28.15
N ARG A 5 11.74 10.60 -28.14
CA ARG A 5 12.74 10.06 -27.19
C ARG A 5 12.33 10.32 -25.72
N SER A 6 11.73 11.47 -25.45
CA SER A 6 11.21 11.82 -24.12
C SER A 6 10.06 10.91 -23.69
N ALA A 7 9.14 10.58 -24.60
CA ALA A 7 8.04 9.66 -24.32
C ALA A 7 8.54 8.23 -24.04
N LEU A 8 9.50 7.73 -24.82
CA LEU A 8 10.14 6.42 -24.55
C LEU A 8 10.81 6.38 -23.17
N LYS A 9 11.48 7.46 -22.76
CA LYS A 9 12.06 7.59 -21.41
C LYS A 9 10.98 7.59 -20.33
N ARG A 10 9.86 8.28 -20.56
CA ARG A 10 8.73 8.33 -19.62
C ARG A 10 8.09 6.95 -19.42
N ILE A 11 7.90 6.15 -20.48
CA ILE A 11 7.38 4.78 -20.37
C ILE A 11 8.28 3.91 -19.47
N ARG A 12 9.60 3.94 -19.69
CA ARG A 12 10.55 3.17 -18.86
C ARG A 12 10.51 3.61 -17.40
N SER A 13 10.41 4.92 -17.15
CA SER A 13 10.34 5.46 -15.79
C SER A 13 9.01 5.12 -15.10
N SER A 14 7.89 5.20 -15.82
CA SER A 14 6.57 4.92 -15.28
C SER A 14 6.41 3.45 -14.92
N GLU A 15 6.95 2.53 -15.72
CA GLU A 15 6.93 1.11 -15.41
C GLU A 15 7.73 0.78 -14.15
N LYS A 16 8.94 1.32 -14.02
CA LYS A 16 9.76 1.17 -12.80
C LYS A 16 9.06 1.73 -11.56
N LYS A 17 8.33 2.83 -11.68
CA LYS A 17 7.51 3.38 -10.59
C LYS A 17 6.30 2.50 -10.30
N ARG A 18 5.61 2.00 -11.34
CA ARG A 18 4.44 1.11 -11.24
C ARG A 18 4.78 -0.14 -10.43
N GLN A 19 5.88 -0.81 -10.76
CA GLN A 19 6.31 -2.04 -10.08
C GLN A 19 6.60 -1.80 -8.59
N ARG A 20 7.36 -0.74 -8.26
CA ARG A 20 7.65 -0.36 -6.87
C ARG A 20 6.37 -0.03 -6.10
N ASN A 21 5.53 0.84 -6.65
CA ASN A 21 4.28 1.28 -6.01
C ASN A 21 3.30 0.11 -5.82
N ARG A 22 3.31 -0.87 -6.72
CA ARG A 22 2.46 -2.07 -6.61
C ARG A 22 2.72 -2.82 -5.31
N ILE A 23 3.99 -3.03 -4.95
CA ILE A 23 4.39 -3.80 -3.75
C ILE A 23 3.85 -3.14 -2.47
N PHE A 24 4.11 -1.84 -2.28
CA PHE A 24 3.65 -1.11 -1.10
C PHE A 24 2.12 -1.06 -1.02
N ARG A 25 1.45 -0.81 -2.16
CA ARG A 25 -0.01 -0.77 -2.22
C ARG A 25 -0.64 -2.13 -1.93
N SER A 26 -0.10 -3.21 -2.49
CA SER A 26 -0.62 -4.57 -2.25
C SER A 26 -0.40 -4.99 -0.80
N ALA A 27 0.79 -4.74 -0.24
CA ALA A 27 1.10 -5.08 1.13
C ALA A 27 0.14 -4.38 2.11
N ALA A 28 -0.03 -3.05 1.98
CA ALA A 28 -0.96 -2.29 2.81
C ALA A 28 -2.39 -2.83 2.72
N ARG A 29 -2.89 -3.12 1.50
CA ARG A 29 -4.23 -3.71 1.29
C ARG A 29 -4.36 -5.08 1.97
N THR A 30 -3.36 -5.93 1.87
CA THR A 30 -3.36 -7.26 2.49
C THR A 30 -3.40 -7.16 4.02
N TYR A 31 -2.59 -6.29 4.63
CA TYR A 31 -2.59 -6.11 6.08
C TYR A 31 -3.91 -5.53 6.59
N VAL A 32 -4.50 -4.56 5.88
CA VAL A 32 -5.83 -4.03 6.21
C VAL A 32 -6.90 -5.11 6.11
N LYS A 33 -6.87 -5.95 5.07
CA LYS A 33 -7.81 -7.08 4.93
C LYS A 33 -7.66 -8.06 6.10
N LYS A 34 -6.43 -8.43 6.46
CA LYS A 34 -6.14 -9.33 7.57
C LYS A 34 -6.62 -8.74 8.91
N ALA A 35 -6.37 -7.47 9.16
CA ALA A 35 -6.84 -6.78 10.36
C ALA A 35 -8.37 -6.81 10.45
N ARG A 36 -9.08 -6.50 9.34
CA ARG A 36 -10.55 -6.57 9.30
C ARG A 36 -11.10 -7.96 9.61
N GLN A 37 -10.48 -9.01 9.05
CA GLN A 37 -10.88 -10.39 9.29
C GLN A 37 -10.69 -10.78 10.77
N LEU A 38 -9.55 -10.44 11.36
CA LEU A 38 -9.27 -10.74 12.76
C LEU A 38 -10.16 -9.97 13.73
N ILE A 39 -10.58 -8.76 13.38
CA ILE A 39 -11.55 -7.98 14.18
C ILE A 39 -12.93 -8.65 14.18
N THR A 40 -13.33 -9.26 13.07
CA THR A 40 -14.63 -9.95 12.96
C THR A 40 -14.66 -11.33 13.62
N GLU A 41 -13.51 -11.95 13.86
CA GLU A 41 -13.40 -13.22 14.59
C GLU A 41 -13.55 -13.00 16.10
N GLN A 42 -14.53 -13.66 16.73
CA GLN A 42 -14.73 -13.58 18.18
C GLN A 42 -13.55 -14.22 18.94
N GLY A 43 -13.11 -13.57 20.02
CA GLY A 43 -12.13 -14.14 20.97
C GLY A 43 -10.65 -13.89 20.67
N ARG A 44 -10.28 -13.16 19.61
CA ARG A 44 -8.88 -12.92 19.21
C ARG A 44 -8.43 -11.45 19.33
N THR A 45 -8.87 -10.76 20.39
CA THR A 45 -8.64 -9.32 20.59
C THR A 45 -7.16 -8.92 20.53
N ALA A 46 -6.27 -9.65 21.21
CA ALA A 46 -4.83 -9.36 21.22
C ALA A 46 -4.17 -9.54 19.84
N GLU A 47 -4.59 -10.55 19.07
CA GLU A 47 -4.08 -10.79 17.72
C GLU A 47 -4.59 -9.73 16.74
N ALA A 48 -5.85 -9.31 16.89
CA ALA A 48 -6.46 -8.26 16.11
C ALA A 48 -5.73 -6.92 16.32
N GLU A 49 -5.42 -6.55 17.55
CA GLU A 49 -4.63 -5.34 17.84
C GLU A 49 -3.24 -5.36 17.19
N ALA A 50 -2.53 -6.49 17.29
CA ALA A 50 -1.22 -6.64 16.67
C ALA A 50 -1.30 -6.53 15.13
N ALA A 51 -2.35 -7.08 14.53
CA ALA A 51 -2.60 -6.97 13.09
C ALA A 51 -2.94 -5.53 12.66
N VAL A 52 -3.73 -4.81 13.47
CA VAL A 52 -4.05 -3.39 13.24
C VAL A 52 -2.80 -2.54 13.31
N ARG A 53 -1.93 -2.71 14.33
CA ARG A 53 -0.66 -1.98 14.43
C ARG A 53 0.23 -2.20 13.21
N ARG A 54 0.28 -3.43 12.69
CA ARG A 54 1.03 -3.75 11.44
C ARG A 54 0.40 -3.09 10.22
N ALA A 55 -0.93 -3.05 10.13
CA ALA A 55 -1.63 -2.39 9.04
C ALA A 55 -1.38 -0.88 9.03
N ILE A 56 -1.40 -0.22 10.20
CA ILE A 56 -1.09 1.20 10.36
C ILE A 56 0.33 1.49 9.87
N SER A 57 1.34 0.75 10.37
CA SER A 57 2.73 0.95 9.94
C SER A 57 2.93 0.74 8.42
N ALA A 58 2.20 -0.19 7.80
CA ALA A 58 2.26 -0.40 6.36
C ALA A 58 1.61 0.74 5.56
N LEU A 59 0.49 1.31 6.05
CA LEU A 59 -0.17 2.47 5.45
C LEU A 59 0.70 3.72 5.55
N ASP A 60 1.30 3.97 6.71
CA ASP A 60 2.19 5.13 6.92
C ASP A 60 3.40 5.07 5.99
N LYS A 61 4.03 3.91 5.87
CA LYS A 61 5.13 3.70 4.91
C LYS A 61 4.69 3.94 3.47
N ALA A 62 3.49 3.49 3.09
CA ALA A 62 2.97 3.72 1.75
C ALA A 62 2.68 5.22 1.49
N ALA A 63 2.25 5.96 2.50
CA ALA A 63 2.04 7.41 2.43
C ALA A 63 3.37 8.19 2.37
N GLU A 64 4.34 7.82 3.20
CA GLU A 64 5.68 8.42 3.22
C GLU A 64 6.39 8.26 1.87
N LYS A 65 6.26 7.09 1.22
CA LYS A 65 6.79 6.85 -0.13
C LYS A 65 5.95 7.47 -1.26
N GLY A 66 4.87 8.19 -0.93
CA GLY A 66 3.99 8.86 -1.91
C GLY A 66 3.19 7.90 -2.79
N VAL A 67 3.00 6.64 -2.36
CA VAL A 67 2.22 5.63 -3.10
C VAL A 67 0.72 5.83 -2.92
N ILE A 68 0.33 6.31 -1.73
CA ILE A 68 -1.02 6.75 -1.37
C ILE A 68 -0.95 8.16 -0.77
N HIS A 69 -2.04 8.92 -0.87
CA HIS A 69 -2.13 10.24 -0.25
C HIS A 69 -2.25 10.10 1.28
N LYS A 70 -1.74 11.06 2.04
CA LYS A 70 -1.82 11.07 3.52
C LYS A 70 -3.26 10.94 4.02
N ASN A 71 -4.17 11.70 3.40
CA ASN A 71 -5.61 11.63 3.71
C ASN A 71 -6.22 10.24 3.42
N ASN A 72 -5.68 9.47 2.47
CA ASN A 72 -6.13 8.11 2.22
C ASN A 72 -5.56 7.10 3.22
N ALA A 73 -4.43 7.40 3.86
CA ALA A 73 -3.85 6.59 4.91
C ALA A 73 -4.53 6.86 6.26
N ALA A 74 -4.96 8.11 6.50
CA ALA A 74 -5.65 8.53 7.71
C ALA A 74 -7.14 8.13 7.77
N ARG A 75 -7.70 7.64 6.66
CA ARG A 75 -9.11 7.24 6.52
C ARG A 75 -9.29 5.74 6.71
#